data_AF-A0A9P7X1C6-F1
#
_entry.id   AF-A0A9P7X1C6-F1
#
_cell.length_a   1.000
_cell.length_b   1.000
_cell.length_c   1.000
_cell.angle_alpha   90.00
_cell.angle_beta   90.00
_cell.angle_gamma   90.00
#
_symmetry.space_group_name_H-M   'P 1'
#
loop_
_entity.id
_entity.type
_entity.pdbx_description
1 polymer ?
#
loop_
_entity_poly.entity_id
_entity_poly.type
_entity_poly.pdbx_seq_one_letter_code
_entity_poly.pdbx_strand_id
1 'polypeptide(L)'
;MLCAPLDGSTNNCVVATRSVRHASTRWKLLSAGNGAYYIVSMVTDPVGTRLALCGQGKNAGAGVEIHPAESQKDFQFTLKKPNF
;
A
#
# COMPACT_ATOMS: atom_id res chain seq x y z
N MET A 1 -10.75 3.82 11.74
CA MET A 1 -10.52 4.62 10.51
C MET A 1 -9.29 5.47 10.76
N LEU A 2 -8.11 5.06 10.28
CA LEU A 2 -6.83 5.69 10.67
C LEU A 2 -5.91 5.82 9.44
N CYS A 3 -6.15 6.86 8.66
CA CYS A 3 -5.16 7.58 7.84
C CYS A 3 -5.84 8.81 7.23
N ALA A 4 -6.03 9.86 8.03
CA ALA A 4 -6.19 11.21 7.50
C ALA A 4 -5.00 12.02 8.03
N PRO A 5 -4.25 12.74 7.18
CA PRO A 5 -3.32 13.73 7.68
C PRO A 5 -4.10 14.80 8.46
N LEU A 6 -3.49 15.30 9.55
CA LEU A 6 -4.10 16.21 10.52
C LEU A 6 -4.56 17.56 9.92
N ASP A 7 -4.20 17.85 8.67
CA ASP A 7 -4.50 19.09 7.95
C ASP A 7 -5.64 18.96 6.91
N GLY A 8 -6.24 17.78 6.76
CA GLY A 8 -7.32 17.55 5.79
C GLY A 8 -6.86 17.54 4.33
N SER A 9 -5.54 17.51 4.06
CA SER A 9 -5.00 17.46 2.70
C SER A 9 -4.90 16.03 2.19
N THR A 10 -5.67 15.66 1.18
CA THR A 10 -5.58 14.33 0.52
C THR A 10 -4.34 14.15 -0.36
N ASN A 11 -3.46 15.16 -0.44
CA ASN A 11 -2.44 15.24 -1.50
C ASN A 11 -1.04 14.84 -1.05
N ASN A 12 -0.87 14.29 0.16
CA ASN A 12 0.42 13.83 0.64
C ASN A 12 0.29 12.56 1.50
N CYS A 13 -0.14 11.46 0.86
CA CYS A 13 -0.10 10.14 1.48
C CYS A 13 1.35 9.68 1.63
N VAL A 14 1.93 9.97 2.79
CA VAL A 14 3.20 9.42 3.28
C VAL A 14 2.86 8.14 4.04
N VAL A 15 3.36 6.99 3.57
CA VAL A 15 3.25 5.72 4.30
C VAL A 15 4.06 5.82 5.60
N ALA A 16 3.39 6.13 6.71
CA ALA A 16 3.99 6.15 8.03
C ALA A 16 3.67 4.84 8.77
N THR A 17 4.63 3.92 8.88
CA THR A 17 4.51 2.74 9.74
C THR A 17 4.84 3.13 11.18
N ARG A 18 3.89 3.73 11.90
CA ARG A 18 4.10 4.06 13.32
C ARG A 18 3.86 2.82 14.18
N SER A 19 4.86 1.96 14.35
CA SER A 19 4.97 1.18 15.60
C SER A 19 6.34 0.51 15.80
N VAL A 20 6.85 0.69 17.02
CA VAL A 20 8.10 0.16 17.60
C VAL A 20 7.95 -1.29 18.11
N ARG A 21 6.93 -2.03 17.66
CA ARG A 21 6.78 -3.47 17.95
C ARG A 21 6.80 -4.26 16.65
N HIS A 22 7.79 -5.14 16.51
CA HIS A 22 8.26 -5.90 15.33
C HIS A 22 7.22 -6.61 14.43
N ALA A 23 5.94 -6.64 14.80
CA ALA A 23 4.86 -7.20 13.98
C ALA A 23 4.22 -6.17 13.03
N SER A 24 4.27 -4.88 13.41
CA SER A 24 3.57 -3.77 12.72
C SER A 24 4.16 -3.35 11.37
N THR A 25 5.35 -3.84 11.04
CA THR A 25 6.13 -3.52 9.84
C THR A 25 6.27 -4.69 8.87
N ARG A 26 5.57 -5.80 9.12
CA ARG A 26 5.68 -7.00 8.29
C ARG A 26 4.72 -6.92 7.10
N TRP A 27 5.28 -7.16 5.91
CA TRP A 27 4.56 -7.13 4.65
C TRP A 27 4.70 -8.48 3.96
N LYS A 28 3.65 -8.90 3.24
CA LYS A 28 3.69 -10.08 2.36
C LYS A 28 3.36 -9.69 0.93
N LEU A 29 3.99 -10.40 -0.01
CA LEU A 29 3.64 -10.32 -1.42
C LEU A 29 2.62 -11.41 -1.72
N LEU A 30 1.44 -11.01 -2.18
CA LEU A 30 0.40 -11.93 -2.67
C LEU A 30 0.29 -11.77 -4.18
N SER A 31 0.41 -12.87 -4.93
CA SER A 31 0.25 -12.84 -6.39
C SER A 31 -1.12 -12.29 -6.77
N ALA A 32 -1.14 -11.31 -7.69
CA ALA A 32 -2.34 -10.79 -8.33
C ALA A 32 -2.55 -11.38 -9.74
N GLY A 33 -1.69 -12.31 -10.16
CA GLY A 33 -1.63 -12.83 -11.53
C GLY A 33 -0.75 -11.97 -12.45
N ASN A 34 -0.37 -12.52 -13.61
CA ASN A 34 0.37 -11.81 -14.67
C ASN A 34 1.63 -11.06 -14.21
N GLY A 35 2.35 -11.60 -13.21
CA GLY A 35 3.58 -10.97 -12.67
C GLY A 35 3.35 -9.75 -11.78
N ALA A 36 2.10 -9.46 -11.41
CA ALA A 36 1.75 -8.41 -10.47
C ALA A 36 1.54 -8.97 -9.05
N TYR A 37 1.73 -8.11 -8.05
CA TYR A 37 1.61 -8.45 -6.63
C TYR A 37 0.80 -7.41 -5.87
N TYR A 38 -0.01 -7.87 -4.92
CA TYR A 38 -0.50 -7.07 -3.81
C TYR A 38 0.55 -7.05 -2.70
N ILE A 39 0.82 -5.88 -2.14
CA ILE A 39 1.67 -5.73 -0.95
C ILE A 39 0.75 -5.61 0.26
N VAL A 40 0.65 -6.67 1.05
CA VAL A 40 -0.36 -6.82 2.12
C VAL A 40 0.29 -6.63 3.48
N SER A 41 -0.34 -5.86 4.36
CA SER A 41 0.08 -5.72 5.75
C SER A 41 -0.25 -7.00 6.52
N MET A 42 0.76 -7.64 7.11
CA MET A 42 0.58 -8.84 7.93
C MET A 42 -0.08 -8.54 9.28
N VAL A 43 -0.17 -7.26 9.68
CA VAL A 43 -0.83 -6.84 10.93
C VAL A 43 -2.33 -7.08 10.87
N THR A 44 -2.89 -6.89 9.68
CA THR A 44 -4.33 -6.93 9.44
C THR A 44 -4.75 -8.19 8.67
N ASP A 45 -3.85 -9.15 8.46
CA ASP A 45 -4.17 -10.43 7.82
C ASP A 45 -5.13 -11.23 8.72
N PRO A 46 -6.29 -11.75 8.24
CA PRO A 46 -6.78 -11.80 6.85
C PRO A 46 -7.70 -10.65 6.40
N VAL A 47 -8.06 -9.72 7.30
CA VAL A 47 -8.94 -8.56 7.02
C VAL A 47 -8.37 -7.63 5.92
N GLY A 48 -7.04 -7.62 5.77
CA GLY A 48 -6.37 -7.41 4.48
C GLY A 48 -6.10 -5.96 4.08
N THR A 49 -5.49 -5.11 4.90
CA THR A 49 -5.00 -3.83 4.34
C THR A 49 -3.84 -4.04 3.37
N ARG A 50 -3.82 -3.27 2.29
CA ARG A 50 -2.87 -3.35 1.18
C ARG A 50 -2.29 -1.97 0.88
N LEU A 51 -1.11 -1.93 0.27
CA LEU A 51 -0.65 -0.70 -0.36
C LEU A 51 -1.49 -0.42 -1.60
N ALA A 52 -1.87 0.84 -1.77
CA ALA A 52 -2.60 1.36 -2.91
C ALA A 52 -1.99 2.69 -3.37
N LEU A 53 -2.18 3.02 -4.64
CA LEU A 53 -1.89 4.35 -5.16
C LEU A 53 -3.10 5.27 -4.94
N CYS A 54 -2.88 6.39 -4.26
CA CYS A 54 -3.92 7.36 -3.96
C CYS A 54 -4.55 7.89 -5.26
N GLY A 55 -5.88 8.07 -5.26
CA GLY A 55 -6.61 8.58 -6.44
C GLY A 55 -6.53 7.66 -7.67
N GLN A 56 -6.40 6.35 -7.47
CA GLN A 56 -6.29 5.32 -8.51
C GLN A 56 -5.01 5.40 -9.36
N GLY A 57 -3.95 6.06 -8.87
CA GLY A 57 -2.63 6.04 -9.51
C GLY A 57 -2.58 6.64 -10.93
N LYS A 58 -3.54 7.49 -11.31
CA LYS A 58 -3.64 8.03 -12.68
C LYS A 58 -2.64 9.13 -12.99
N ASN A 59 -2.03 9.73 -11.97
CA ASN A 59 -1.13 10.87 -12.11
C ASN A 59 0.30 10.51 -11.68
N ALA A 60 1.29 11.03 -12.41
CA ALA A 60 2.67 11.01 -11.95
C ALA A 60 2.78 11.74 -10.60
N GLY A 61 3.51 11.16 -9.65
CA GLY A 61 3.60 11.68 -8.28
C GLY A 61 2.44 11.30 -7.37
N ALA A 62 1.53 10.40 -7.79
CA ALA A 62 0.51 9.84 -6.90
C ALA A 62 1.15 9.24 -5.63
N GLY A 63 0.63 9.64 -4.47
CA GLY A 63 1.06 9.12 -3.17
C GLY A 63 0.70 7.64 -2.99
N VAL A 64 1.33 7.01 -2.00
CA VAL A 64 1.06 5.61 -1.63
C VAL A 64 0.36 5.60 -0.28
N GLU A 65 -0.71 4.82 -0.14
CA GLU A 65 -1.51 4.72 1.08
C GLU A 65 -1.72 3.27 1.52
N ILE A 66 -2.11 3.08 2.79
CA ILE A 66 -2.58 1.80 3.32
C ILE A 66 -4.09 1.82 3.28
N HIS A 67 -4.68 0.95 2.46
CA HIS A 67 -6.12 0.93 2.20
C HIS A 67 -6.71 -0.46 2.47
N PRO A 68 -8.00 -0.57 2.84
CA PRO A 68 -8.71 -1.86 2.84
C PRO A 68 -8.49 -2.64 1.53
N ALA A 69 -8.43 -3.97 1.62
CA ALA A 69 -8.15 -4.85 0.48
C ALA A 69 -9.17 -4.67 -0.64
N GLU A 70 -8.66 -4.35 -1.83
CA GLU A 70 -9.43 -4.42 -3.06
C GLU A 70 -8.64 -5.13 -4.16
N SER A 71 -9.33 -5.50 -5.23
CA SER A 71 -8.77 -6.18 -6.42
C SER A 71 -8.52 -5.24 -7.60
N GLN A 72 -8.68 -3.93 -7.39
CA GLN A 72 -8.46 -2.91 -8.42
C GLN A 72 -6.96 -2.77 -8.77
N LYS A 73 -6.67 -2.17 -9.94
CA LYS A 73 -5.30 -2.12 -10.50
C LYS A 73 -4.35 -1.22 -9.72
N ASP A 74 -4.87 -0.21 -9.05
CA ASP A 74 -4.15 0.71 -8.16
C ASP A 74 -3.58 0.05 -6.89
N PHE A 75 -3.92 -1.22 -6.64
CA PHE A 75 -3.35 -2.05 -5.58
C PHE A 75 -2.28 -3.03 -6.07
N GLN A 76 -2.02 -3.07 -7.39
CA GLN A 76 -1.16 -4.07 -8.03
C GLN A 76 0.17 -3.45 -8.45
N PHE A 77 1.26 -4.04 -7.98
CA PHE A 77 2.62 -3.57 -8.25
C PHE A 77 3.40 -4.62 -9.05
N THR A 78 4.10 -4.18 -10.09
CA THR A 78 5.13 -4.98 -10.77
C THR A 78 6.47 -4.68 -10.13
N LEU A 79 7.15 -5.72 -9.63
CA LEU A 79 8.48 -5.60 -9.07
C LEU A 79 9.50 -5.95 -10.15
N LYS A 80 10.47 -5.08 -10.39
CA LYS A 80 11.59 -5.33 -11.29
C LYS A 80 12.88 -5.36 -10.48
N LYS A 81 13.72 -6.36 -10.73
CA LYS A 81 15.08 -6.37 -10.19
C LYS A 81 15.81 -5.11 -10.70
N PRO A 82 16.49 -4.33 -9.82
CA PRO A 82 17.32 -3.24 -10.29
C PRO A 82 18.50 -3.79 -11.10
N ASN A 83 18.82 -3.14 -12.22
CA ASN A 83 20.06 -3.37 -12.95
C ASN A 83 21.10 -2.38 -12.41
N PHE A 84 21.90 -2.83 -11.44
CA PHE A 84 23.06 -2.09 -10.95
C PHE A 84 24.31 -2.54 -11.70
#